data_AF-A0A5N9DUX4-F1
#
_entry.id   AF-A0A5N9DUX4-F1
#
_cell.length_a   1.000
_cell.length_b   1.000
_cell.length_c   1.000
_cell.angle_alpha   90.00
_cell.angle_beta   90.00
_cell.angle_gamma   90.00
#
_symmetry.space_group_name_H-M   'P 1'
#
loop_
_entity.id
_entity.type
_entity.pdbx_description
1 polymer ?
#
loop_
_entity_poly.entity_id
_entity_poly.type
_entity_poly.pdbx_seq_one_letter_code
_entity_poly.pdbx_strand_id
1 'polypeptide(L)'
;MPFTPDDSVRLSMDSLVANENAQKAVDGLFAVSGVHGLFENDDLERYYRDVRMGTLVANQTPDLVREWLGKHLFGIPADVWPRWG
;
A
#
# COMPACT_ATOMS: atom_id res chain seq x y z
N MET A 1 10.43 19.72 15.63
CA MET A 1 9.29 19.18 16.39
C MET A 1 9.54 17.70 16.62
N PRO A 2 9.18 17.14 17.79
CA PRO A 2 9.28 15.70 18.02
C PRO A 2 8.23 14.96 17.18
N PHE A 3 8.56 13.75 16.73
CA PHE A 3 7.62 12.86 16.06
C PHE A 3 6.52 12.45 17.03
N THR A 4 5.27 12.65 16.62
CA THR A 4 4.08 12.32 17.41
C THR A 4 3.41 11.04 16.91
N PRO A 5 2.58 10.38 17.74
CA PRO A 5 1.76 9.26 17.27
C PRO A 5 0.91 9.61 16.05
N ASP A 6 0.40 10.83 15.95
CA ASP A 6 -0.38 11.32 14.80
C ASP A 6 0.44 11.31 13.51
N ASP A 7 1.73 11.68 13.59
CA ASP A 7 2.64 11.64 12.45
C ASP A 7 2.82 10.20 11.94
N SER A 8 2.79 9.21 12.83
CA SER A 8 2.90 7.79 12.46
C SER A 8 1.67 7.26 11.71
N VAL A 9 0.47 7.70 12.10
CA VAL A 9 -0.79 7.31 11.44
C VAL A 9 -0.85 7.92 10.05
N ARG A 10 -0.49 9.21 9.93
CA ARG A 10 -0.45 9.92 8.64
C ARG A 10 0.58 9.33 7.69
N LEU A 11 1.80 9.10 8.16
CA LEU A 11 2.85 8.47 7.36
C LEU A 11 2.45 7.08 6.86
N SER A 12 1.75 6.32 7.71
CA SER A 12 1.24 5.00 7.35
C SER A 12 0.19 5.07 6.23
N MET A 13 -0.73 6.03 6.31
CA MET A 13 -1.74 6.25 5.27
C MET A 13 -1.11 6.73 3.96
N ASP A 14 -0.18 7.68 4.01
CA ASP A 14 0.50 8.21 2.82
C ASP A 14 1.29 7.11 2.11
N SER A 15 1.98 6.25 2.87
CA SER A 15 2.71 5.10 2.34
C SER A 15 1.76 4.07 1.70
N LEU A 16 0.60 3.81 2.32
CA LEU A 16 -0.41 2.93 1.75
C LEU A 16 -0.94 3.47 0.42
N VAL A 17 -1.33 4.75 0.37
CA VAL A 17 -1.86 5.40 -0.85
C VAL A 17 -0.81 5.39 -1.96
N ALA A 18 0.45 5.67 -1.64
CA ALA A 18 1.55 5.62 -2.59
C ALA A 18 1.71 4.22 -3.20
N ASN A 19 1.67 3.17 -2.37
CA ASN A 19 1.78 1.78 -2.81
C ASN A 19 0.59 1.36 -3.71
N GLU A 20 -0.64 1.69 -3.31
CA GLU A 20 -1.83 1.35 -4.11
C GLU A 20 -1.86 2.08 -5.46
N ASN A 21 -1.40 3.33 -5.49
CA ASN A 21 -1.30 4.09 -6.74
C ASN A 21 -0.21 3.53 -7.65
N ALA A 22 0.94 3.13 -7.09
CA ALA A 22 2.00 2.49 -7.85
C ALA A 22 1.54 1.16 -8.47
N GLN A 23 0.83 0.31 -7.71
CA GLN A 23 0.25 -0.92 -8.22
C GLN A 23 -0.74 -0.65 -9.36
N LYS A 24 -1.69 0.27 -9.17
CA LYS A 24 -2.68 0.60 -10.21
C LYS A 24 -2.03 1.13 -11.50
N ALA A 25 -1.01 1.98 -11.37
CA ALA A 25 -0.29 2.52 -12.52
C ALA A 25 0.42 1.42 -13.31
N VAL A 26 1.10 0.51 -12.61
CA VAL A 26 1.86 -0.58 -13.23
C VAL A 26 0.95 -1.67 -13.79
N ASP A 27 -0.16 -2.00 -13.12
CA ASP A 27 -1.21 -2.88 -13.64
C ASP A 27 -1.79 -2.31 -14.95
N GLY A 28 -2.04 -1.00 -15.01
CA GLY A 28 -2.50 -0.33 -16.22
C GLY A 28 -1.47 -0.36 -17.36
N LEU A 29 -0.21 -0.10 -17.07
CA LEU A 29 0.87 -0.14 -18.06
C LEU A 29 1.06 -1.56 -18.61
N PHE A 30 1.00 -2.57 -17.75
CA PHE A 30 1.12 -3.97 -18.13
C PHE A 30 -0.07 -4.41 -19.01
N ALA A 31 -1.29 -3.99 -18.66
CA ALA A 31 -2.49 -4.25 -19.45
C ALA A 31 -2.43 -3.64 -20.87
N VAL A 32 -1.87 -2.43 -21.02
CA VAL A 32 -1.68 -1.78 -22.33
C VAL A 32 -0.56 -2.44 -23.14
N SER A 33 0.52 -2.87 -22.48
CA SER A 33 1.69 -3.45 -23.15
C SER A 33 1.44 -4.85 -23.71
N GLY A 34 0.44 -5.57 -23.19
CA GLY A 34 0.03 -6.88 -23.69
C GLY A 34 1.18 -7.89 -23.74
N VAL A 35 1.21 -8.73 -24.77
CA VAL A 35 2.22 -9.79 -24.93
C VAL A 35 3.64 -9.22 -25.06
N HIS A 36 3.80 -7.98 -25.54
CA HIS A 36 5.13 -7.36 -25.64
C HIS A 36 5.75 -7.14 -24.25
N GLY A 37 4.94 -6.73 -23.28
CA GLY A 37 5.37 -6.53 -21.89
C GLY A 37 5.65 -7.81 -21.10
N LEU A 38 5.42 -8.99 -21.69
CA LEU A 38 5.72 -10.30 -21.08
C LEU A 38 7.09 -10.86 -21.50
N PHE A 39 7.75 -10.28 -22.50
CA PHE A 39 9.04 -10.78 -22.97
C PHE A 39 10.18 -10.22 -22.10
N GLU A 40 11.06 -11.11 -21.63
CA GLU A 40 12.22 -10.81 -20.77
C GLU A 40 13.24 -9.81 -21.35
N ASN A 41 13.10 -9.43 -22.63
CA ASN A 41 13.93 -8.41 -23.26
C ASN A 41 13.56 -6.99 -22.79
N ASP A 42 12.38 -6.79 -22.20
CA ASP A 42 11.93 -5.51 -21.65
C ASP A 42 11.89 -5.59 -20.12
N ASP A 43 12.36 -4.52 -19.46
CA ASP A 43 12.43 -4.43 -18.00
C ASP A 43 11.04 -4.28 -17.35
N LEU A 44 9.99 -4.06 -18.14
CA LEU A 44 8.62 -3.84 -17.67
C LEU A 44 8.09 -5.01 -16.82
N GLU A 45 8.31 -6.25 -17.24
CA GLU A 45 7.85 -7.45 -16.52
C GLU A 45 8.52 -7.54 -15.13
N ARG A 46 9.81 -7.19 -15.06
CA ARG A 46 10.56 -7.11 -13.81
C ARG A 46 9.99 -6.04 -12.90
N TYR A 47 9.76 -4.83 -13.40
CA TYR A 47 9.17 -3.74 -12.61
C TYR A 47 7.76 -4.07 -12.13
N TYR A 48 6.95 -4.74 -12.97
CA TYR A 48 5.64 -5.22 -12.57
C TYR A 48 5.71 -6.19 -11.38
N ARG A 49 6.60 -7.18 -11.44
CA ARG A 49 6.82 -8.12 -10.34
C ARG A 49 7.37 -7.41 -9.09
N ASP A 50 8.33 -6.52 -9.25
CA ASP A 50 8.96 -5.81 -8.13
C ASP A 50 7.96 -4.92 -7.38
N VAL A 51 7.10 -4.17 -8.09
CA VAL A 51 6.06 -3.35 -7.45
C VAL A 51 5.03 -4.22 -6.72
N ARG A 52 4.59 -5.34 -7.32
CA ARG A 52 3.68 -6.30 -6.66
C ARG A 52 4.31 -6.91 -5.40
N MET A 53 5.55 -7.38 -5.50
CA MET A 53 6.26 -8.03 -4.39
C MET A 53 6.67 -7.05 -3.29
N GLY A 54 7.00 -5.80 -3.64
CA GLY A 54 7.37 -4.74 -2.70
C GLY A 54 6.27 -4.39 -1.68
N THR A 55 5.03 -4.79 -1.95
CA THR A 55 3.89 -4.59 -1.05
C THR A 55 3.64 -5.74 -0.08
N LEU A 56 4.41 -6.84 -0.18
CA LEU A 56 4.32 -7.98 0.74
C LEU A 56 5.19 -7.83 2.01
N VAL A 57 5.99 -6.76 2.12
CA VAL A 57 6.84 -6.50 3.29
C VAL A 57 6.01 -5.96 4.48
N ALA A 58 5.34 -6.91 5.13
CA ALA A 58 5.28 -7.19 6.57
C ALA A 58 4.78 -6.20 7.64
N ASN A 59 4.24 -5.01 7.39
CA ASN A 59 3.66 -4.21 8.51
C ASN A 59 2.35 -3.47 8.25
N GLN A 60 1.76 -3.59 7.05
CA GLN A 60 0.60 -2.78 6.69
C GLN A 60 -0.33 -3.58 5.79
N THR A 61 -1.12 -4.50 6.36
CA THR A 61 -2.35 -4.89 5.68
C THR A 61 -3.16 -3.61 5.46
N PRO A 62 -3.59 -3.30 4.22
CA PRO A 62 -4.31 -2.05 3.92
C PRO A 62 -5.49 -1.80 4.86
N ASP A 63 -6.17 -2.88 5.26
CA ASP A 63 -7.31 -2.83 6.18
C ASP A 63 -6.92 -2.40 7.59
N LEU A 64 -5.75 -2.81 8.10
CA LEU A 64 -5.24 -2.33 9.39
C LEU A 64 -4.96 -0.84 9.38
N VAL A 65 -4.28 -0.35 8.34
CA VAL A 65 -3.93 1.08 8.25
C VAL A 65 -5.19 1.93 8.17
N ARG A 66 -6.20 1.47 7.39
CA ARG A 66 -7.50 2.14 7.30
C ARG A 66 -8.28 2.09 8.62
N GLU A 67 -8.27 0.97 9.32
CA GLU A 67 -8.91 0.82 10.63
C GLU A 67 -8.27 1.75 11.65
N TRP A 68 -6.94 1.78 11.72
CA TRP A 68 -6.18 2.66 12.61
C TRP A 68 -6.46 4.13 12.33
N LEU A 69 -6.46 4.52 11.05
CA LEU A 69 -6.84 5.87 10.64
C LEU A 69 -8.28 6.20 11.05
N GLY A 70 -9.23 5.31 10.79
CA GLY A 70 -10.63 5.51 11.15
C GLY A 70 -10.80 5.70 12.66
N LYS A 71 -10.19 4.82 13.46
CA LYS A 71 -10.19 4.93 14.92
C LYS A 71 -9.61 6.26 15.39
N HIS A 72 -8.47 6.65 14.84
CA HIS A 72 -7.84 7.93 15.14
C HIS A 72 -8.74 9.13 14.81
N LEU A 73 -9.35 9.15 13.60
CA LEU A 73 -10.25 10.23 13.16
C LEU A 73 -11.51 10.35 14.02
N PHE A 74 -12.02 9.25 14.57
CA PHE A 74 -13.20 9.22 15.42
C PHE A 74 -12.89 9.28 16.93
N GLY A 75 -11.62 9.41 17.33
CA GLY A 75 -11.21 9.41 18.74
C GLY A 75 -11.45 8.08 19.46
N ILE A 76 -11.51 6.97 18.72
CA ILE A 76 -11.68 5.63 19.26
C ILE A 76 -10.30 5.08 19.66
N PRO A 77 -10.12 4.57 20.89
CA PRO A 77 -8.86 3.96 21.30
C PRO A 77 -8.44 2.78 20.39
N ALA A 78 -7.15 2.67 20.10
CA ALA A 78 -6.62 1.68 19.14
C ALA A 78 -6.85 0.22 19.58
N ASP A 79 -7.02 -0.01 20.88
CA ASP A 79 -7.30 -1.28 21.55
C ASP A 79 -8.77 -1.70 21.53
N VAL A 80 -9.68 -0.81 21.11
CA VAL A 80 -11.10 -1.17 20.90
C VAL A 80 -11.21 -2.12 19.70
N TRP A 81 -11.92 -3.23 19.87
CA TRP A 81 -12.15 -4.24 18.83
C TRP A 81 -13.17 -3.75 17.78
N PRO A 82 -13.09 -4.19 16.50
CA PRO A 82 -12.76 -5.54 16.06
C PRO A 82 -11.42 -5.62 15.32
N ARG A 83 -10.47 -6.39 15.84
CA ARG A 83 -9.24 -6.72 15.12
C ARG A 83 -9.46 -8.08 14.45
N TRP A 84 -10.29 -8.08 13.39
CA TRP A 84 -10.83 -9.21 12.58
C TRP A 84 -11.80 -10.21 13.23
N GLY A 85 -12.83 -10.53 12.45
CA GLY A 85 -13.55 -11.80 12.37
C GLY A 85 -13.57 -12.25 10.92
#